data_AF-A0A2E0T2J6-F1
#
_entry.id   AF-A0A2E0T2J6-F1
#
_cell.length_a   1.000
_cell.length_b   1.000
_cell.length_c   1.000
_cell.angle_alpha   90.00
_cell.angle_beta   90.00
_cell.angle_gamma   90.00
#
_symmetry.space_group_name_H-M   'P 1'
#
loop_
_entity.id
_entity.type
_entity.pdbx_description
1 polymer ?
#
loop_
_entity_poly.entity_id
_entity_poly.type
_entity_poly.pdbx_seq_one_letter_code
_entity_poly.pdbx_strand_id
1 'polypeptide(L)'
;MSRDPAQTIDRLAHAFDPSGWKKRNLMLASVAFPSVLAVTVLQRALVADSTAAWAITAIHGLICVVLVPLLLRSTWRSWRASNPQQS
;
A
#
# COMPACT_ATOMS: atom_id res chain seq x y z
N MET A 1 -12.98 -28.31 -8.70
CA MET A 1 -13.37 -26.98 -8.17
C MET A 1 -12.50 -25.93 -8.84
N SER A 2 -12.99 -25.29 -9.90
CA SER A 2 -12.30 -24.18 -10.55
C SER A 2 -12.32 -23.00 -9.57
N ARG A 3 -11.16 -22.59 -9.04
CA ARG A 3 -11.06 -21.35 -8.26
C ARG A 3 -11.18 -20.21 -9.25
N ASP A 4 -12.37 -19.64 -9.34
CA ASP A 4 -12.64 -18.52 -10.22
C ASP A 4 -11.74 -17.33 -9.79
N PRO A 5 -10.84 -16.85 -10.66
CA PRO A 5 -9.94 -15.76 -10.32
C PRO A 5 -10.71 -14.49 -9.94
N ALA A 6 -11.91 -14.29 -10.50
CA ALA A 6 -12.78 -13.18 -10.12
C ALA A 6 -13.17 -13.23 -8.64
N GLN A 7 -13.52 -14.42 -8.11
CA GLN A 7 -13.87 -14.61 -6.71
C GLN A 7 -12.67 -14.39 -5.77
N THR A 8 -11.45 -14.67 -6.25
CA THR A 8 -10.23 -14.41 -5.48
C THR A 8 -9.92 -12.91 -5.43
N ILE A 9 -10.06 -12.21 -6.56
CA ILE A 9 -9.88 -10.75 -6.63
C ILE A 9 -10.90 -10.04 -5.73
N ASP A 10 -12.16 -10.49 -5.74
CA ASP A 10 -13.22 -9.87 -4.95
C ASP A 10 -13.00 -10.07 -3.44
N ARG A 11 -12.53 -11.26 -3.04
CA ARG A 11 -12.12 -11.53 -1.65
C ARG A 11 -10.92 -10.68 -1.22
N LEU A 12 -9.95 -10.49 -2.11
CA LEU A 12 -8.81 -9.62 -1.83
C LEU A 12 -9.28 -8.17 -1.71
N ALA A 13 -10.12 -7.68 -2.63
CA ALA A 13 -10.69 -6.34 -2.57
C ALA A 13 -11.44 -6.09 -1.26
N HIS A 14 -12.23 -7.06 -0.80
CA HIS A 14 -12.94 -6.97 0.47
C HIS A 14 -11.99 -7.02 1.69
N ALA A 15 -10.94 -7.85 1.64
CA ALA A 15 -9.93 -7.91 2.70
C ALA A 15 -9.11 -6.62 2.79
N PHE A 16 -8.90 -5.94 1.65
CA PHE A 16 -8.20 -4.67 1.55
C PHE A 16 -9.10 -3.44 1.73
N ASP A 17 -10.42 -3.61 1.96
CA ASP A 17 -11.29 -2.51 2.34
C ASP A 17 -10.88 -2.00 3.73
N PRO A 18 -10.27 -0.80 3.84
CA PRO A 18 -9.77 -0.30 5.10
C PRO A 18 -10.90 0.07 6.06
N SER A 19 -12.13 0.26 5.58
CA SER A 19 -13.27 0.73 6.38
C SER A 19 -13.66 -0.25 7.48
N GLY A 20 -13.49 -1.56 7.22
CA GLY A 20 -13.76 -2.65 8.17
C GLY A 20 -12.59 -2.97 9.11
N TRP A 21 -11.45 -2.29 9.00
CA TRP A 21 -10.27 -2.60 9.81
C TRP A 21 -10.33 -1.95 11.19
N LYS A 22 -9.80 -2.64 12.20
CA LYS A 22 -9.55 -2.04 13.53
C LYS A 22 -8.46 -0.97 13.41
N LYS A 23 -8.55 0.11 14.20
CA LYS A 23 -7.55 1.21 14.25
C LYS A 23 -6.10 0.71 14.34
N ARG A 24 -5.85 -0.32 15.16
CA ARG A 24 -4.52 -0.98 15.28
C ARG A 24 -4.05 -1.59 13.97
N ASN A 25 -4.91 -2.29 13.25
CA ASN A 25 -4.56 -2.94 11.98
C ASN A 25 -4.29 -1.88 10.90
N LEU A 26 -5.06 -0.79 10.91
CA LEU A 26 -4.83 0.36 10.04
C LEU A 26 -3.47 1.01 10.30
N MET A 27 -3.11 1.19 11.56
CA MET A 27 -1.81 1.74 11.96
C MET A 27 -0.67 0.81 11.56
N LEU A 28 -0.79 -0.50 11.81
CA LEU A 28 0.20 -1.50 11.40
C LEU A 28 0.38 -1.50 9.88
N ALA A 29 -0.72 -1.51 9.12
CA ALA A 29 -0.69 -1.43 7.67
C ALA A 29 -0.04 -0.14 7.15
N SER A 30 -0.31 1.00 7.80
CA SER A 30 0.29 2.29 7.44
C SER A 30 1.80 2.35 7.62
N VAL A 31 2.38 1.40 8.35
CA VAL A 31 3.84 1.30 8.54
C VAL A 31 4.40 0.15 7.71
N ALA A 32 3.76 -1.01 7.71
CA ALA A 32 4.24 -2.21 7.04
C ALA A 32 4.28 -2.06 5.51
N PHE A 33 3.20 -1.58 4.87
CA PHE A 33 3.17 -1.45 3.41
C PHE A 33 4.21 -0.46 2.89
N PRO A 34 4.36 0.76 3.45
CA PRO A 34 5.43 1.66 3.02
C PRO A 34 6.83 1.10 3.27
N SER A 35 7.04 0.39 4.40
CA SER A 35 8.34 -0.20 4.72
C SER A 35 8.76 -1.26 3.69
N VAL A 36 7.86 -2.17 3.33
CA VAL A 36 8.11 -3.20 2.30
C VAL A 36 8.41 -2.55 0.95
N LEU A 37 7.66 -1.51 0.59
CA LEU A 37 7.87 -0.80 -0.66
C LEU A 37 9.22 -0.07 -0.67
N ALA A 38 9.60 0.58 0.42
CA ALA A 38 10.89 1.25 0.57
C ALA A 38 12.07 0.26 0.45
N VAL A 39 11.98 -0.91 1.09
CA VAL A 39 12.97 -1.98 0.96
C VAL A 39 13.06 -2.46 -0.49
N THR A 40 11.92 -2.60 -1.18
CA THR A 40 11.89 -3.00 -2.60
C THR A 40 12.60 -1.97 -3.49
N VAL A 41 12.38 -0.67 -3.26
CA VAL A 41 13.10 0.41 -3.97
C VAL A 41 14.58 0.36 -3.69
N LEU A 42 14.98 0.19 -2.43
CA LEU A 42 16.38 0.08 -2.04
C LEU A 42 17.06 -1.12 -2.71
N GLN A 43 16.43 -2.29 -2.70
CA GLN A 43 16.94 -3.49 -3.37
C GLN A 43 17.13 -3.25 -4.86
N ARG A 44 16.19 -2.57 -5.53
CA ARG A 44 16.34 -2.20 -6.94
C ARG A 44 17.47 -1.21 -7.18
N ALA A 45 17.62 -0.22 -6.30
CA ALA A 45 18.71 0.75 -6.40
C ALA A 45 20.09 0.08 -6.30
N LEU A 46 20.23 -0.93 -5.44
CA LEU A 46 21.50 -1.65 -5.23
C LEU A 46 21.95 -2.47 -6.44
N VAL A 47 21.04 -2.84 -7.34
CA VAL A 47 21.33 -3.64 -8.55
C VAL A 47 21.12 -2.84 -9.84
N ALA A 48 20.97 -1.52 -9.74
CA ALA A 48 20.70 -0.66 -10.87
C ALA A 48 22.00 -0.34 -11.64
N ASP A 49 22.30 -1.15 -12.65
CA ASP A 49 23.53 -1.02 -13.45
C ASP A 49 23.36 -0.19 -14.73
N SER A 50 22.17 0.42 -14.95
CA SER A 50 21.88 1.22 -16.14
C SER A 50 21.03 2.44 -15.84
N THR A 51 21.10 3.46 -16.69
CA THR A 51 20.27 4.66 -16.62
C THR A 51 18.78 4.33 -16.63
N ALA A 52 18.36 3.32 -17.41
CA ALA A 52 16.98 2.86 -17.44
C ALA A 52 16.54 2.24 -16.10
N ALA A 53 17.41 1.43 -15.47
CA ALA A 53 17.13 0.85 -14.15
C ALA A 53 17.04 1.94 -13.06
N TRP A 54 17.89 2.97 -13.13
CA TRP A 54 17.81 4.13 -12.25
C TRP A 54 16.54 4.95 -12.46
N ALA A 55 16.11 5.17 -13.70
CA ALA A 55 14.86 5.87 -13.99
C ALA A 55 13.64 5.14 -13.40
N ILE A 56 13.58 3.82 -13.56
CA ILE A 56 12.53 2.99 -12.97
C ILE A 56 12.57 3.09 -11.43
N THR A 57 13.77 2.99 -10.85
CA THR A 57 13.96 3.08 -9.40
C THR A 57 13.52 4.44 -8.85
N ALA A 58 13.84 5.54 -9.54
CA ALA A 58 13.41 6.88 -9.19
C ALA A 58 11.88 7.02 -9.24
N ILE A 59 11.22 6.46 -10.26
CA ILE A 59 9.75 6.44 -10.34
C ILE A 59 9.16 5.67 -9.15
N HIS A 60 9.71 4.50 -8.82
CA HIS A 60 9.22 3.73 -7.67
C HIS A 60 9.46 4.50 -6.35
N GLY A 61 10.61 5.15 -6.20
CA GLY A 61 10.89 6.03 -5.06
C GLY A 61 9.90 7.18 -4.95
N LEU A 62 9.55 7.82 -6.06
CA LEU A 62 8.56 8.90 -6.10
C LEU A 62 7.17 8.40 -5.68
N ILE A 63 6.76 7.22 -6.16
CA ILE A 63 5.51 6.57 -5.73
C ILE A 63 5.52 6.34 -4.21
N CYS A 64 6.64 5.87 -3.64
CA CYS A 64 6.77 5.67 -2.20
C CYS A 64 6.63 6.97 -1.41
N VAL A 65 7.23 8.06 -1.88
CA VAL A 65 7.31 9.32 -1.14
C VAL A 65 6.05 10.16 -1.29
N VAL A 66 5.38 10.10 -2.43
CA VAL A 66 4.23 10.96 -2.73
C VAL A 66 2.92 10.19 -2.67
N LEU A 67 2.79 9.14 -3.48
CA LEU A 67 1.50 8.47 -3.67
C LEU A 67 1.09 7.70 -2.40
N VAL A 68 2.03 6.99 -1.77
CA VAL A 68 1.74 6.19 -0.57
C VAL A 68 1.25 7.06 0.60
N PRO A 69 1.90 8.18 0.98
CA PRO A 69 1.38 9.05 2.03
C PRO A 69 0.00 9.66 1.71
N LEU A 70 -0.25 10.00 0.44
CA LEU A 70 -1.56 10.51 0.01
C LEU A 70 -2.65 9.44 0.16
N LEU A 71 -2.36 8.21 -0.25
CA LEU A 71 -3.27 7.07 -0.10
C LEU A 71 -3.52 6.77 1.38
N LEU A 72 -2.48 6.70 2.22
CA LEU A 72 -2.63 6.50 3.66
C LEU A 72 -3.49 7.60 4.30
N ARG A 73 -3.26 8.86 3.93
CA ARG A 73 -4.07 9.99 4.41
C ARG A 73 -5.51 9.92 3.92
N SER A 74 -5.75 9.47 2.70
CA SER A 74 -7.10 9.25 2.16
C SER A 74 -7.81 8.14 2.93
N THR A 75 -7.17 6.97 3.02
CA THR A 75 -7.63 5.80 3.76
C THR A 75 -7.94 6.12 5.22
N TRP A 76 -7.07 6.87 5.92
CA TRP A 76 -7.31 7.30 7.30
C TRP A 76 -8.51 8.25 7.43
N ARG A 77 -8.72 9.13 6.45
CA ARG A 77 -9.91 10.01 6.42
C ARG A 77 -11.18 9.20 6.21
N SER A 78 -11.19 8.30 5.24
CA SER A 78 -12.34 7.42 4.97
C SER A 78 -12.64 6.53 6.19
N TRP A 79 -11.62 5.94 6.80
CA TRP A 79 -11.80 5.12 8.00
C TRP A 79 -12.44 5.90 9.16
N ARG A 80 -11.98 7.13 9.42
CA ARG A 80 -12.58 8.00 10.46
C ARG A 80 -14.03 8.36 10.16
N ALA A 81 -14.37 8.62 8.89
CA ALA A 81 -15.74 8.91 8.48
C ALA A 81 -16.66 7.69 8.69
N SER A 82 -16.16 6.48 8.44
CA SER A 82 -16.90 5.23 8.67
C SER A 82 -16.95 4.79 10.13
N ASN A 83 -16.00 5.24 10.97
CA ASN A 83 -15.87 4.81 12.37
C ASN A 83 -15.80 5.99 13.37
N PRO A 84 -16.82 6.87 13.44
CA PRO A 84 -16.77 8.10 14.25
C PRO A 84 -16.69 7.86 15.76
N GLN A 85 -17.12 6.68 16.25
CA GLN A 85 -17.02 6.33 17.67
C GLN A 85 -15.66 5.77 18.10
N GLN A 86 -14.76 5.47 17.15
CA GLN A 86 -13.42 4.92 17.42
C GLN A 86 -12.29 5.93 17.15
N SER A 87 -12.65 7.14 16.70
CA SER A 87 -11.68 8.17 16.30
C SER A 87 -10.98 8.78 17.50
#